data_AF-A0A938PI97-F1
#
_entry.id   AF-A0A938PI97-F1
#
_cell.length_a   1.000
_cell.length_b   1.000
_cell.length_c   1.000
_cell.angle_alpha   90.00
_cell.angle_beta   90.00
_cell.angle_gamma   90.00
#
_symmetry.space_group_name_H-M   'P 1'
#
loop_
_entity.id
_entity.type
_entity.pdbx_description
1 polymer ?
#
loop_
_entity_poly.entity_id
_entity_poly.type
_entity_poly.pdbx_seq_one_letter_code
_entity_poly.pdbx_strand_id
1 'polypeptide(L)'
;MNYNEGKNREQTILFPDLIDDYITSENPEPDYLYDKFIYDEVTDSYCCPQGQTLNYYTTSMKDGGRKIRMYRTAACQKCSVSKLCTTSPRGRYIHRWEDKRY
;
A
#
# COMPACT_ATOMS: atom_id res chain seq x y z
N MET A 1 11.29 -23.24 -37.04
CA MET A 1 10.89 -22.05 -36.28
C MET A 1 9.38 -22.17 -36.08
N ASN A 2 8.93 -22.56 -34.89
CA ASN A 2 7.51 -22.79 -34.63
C ASN A 2 6.92 -21.52 -34.01
N TYR A 3 5.99 -20.89 -34.72
CA TYR A 3 5.22 -19.77 -34.21
C TYR A 3 4.00 -20.33 -33.48
N ASN A 4 3.76 -19.88 -32.25
CA ASN A 4 2.53 -20.21 -31.53
C ASN A 4 1.40 -19.35 -32.11
N GLU A 5 0.34 -19.98 -32.61
CA GLU A 5 -0.87 -19.28 -33.08
C GLU A 5 -1.50 -18.47 -31.94
N GLY A 6 -1.70 -17.17 -32.18
CA GLY A 6 -2.36 -16.28 -31.24
C GLY A 6 -3.84 -16.61 -31.12
N LYS A 7 -4.34 -16.74 -29.88
CA LYS A 7 -5.77 -16.95 -29.63
C LYS A 7 -6.59 -15.71 -29.99
N ASN A 8 -7.84 -15.97 -30.38
CA ASN A 8 -8.85 -15.00 -30.80
C ASN A 8 -9.05 -13.88 -29.74
N ARG A 9 -9.18 -12.62 -30.20
CA ARG A 9 -9.33 -11.41 -29.36
C ARG A 9 -10.72 -11.24 -28.74
N GLU A 10 -11.67 -12.13 -29.03
CA GLU A 10 -13.01 -12.15 -28.45
C GLU A 10 -13.05 -12.82 -27.08
N GLN A 11 -12.03 -12.58 -26.26
CA GLN A 11 -12.14 -12.87 -24.84
C GLN A 11 -13.02 -11.78 -24.23
N THR A 12 -14.32 -12.01 -24.20
CA THR A 12 -15.26 -11.22 -23.40
C THR A 12 -14.78 -11.26 -21.97
N ILE A 13 -14.27 -10.13 -21.49
CA ILE A 13 -13.82 -10.00 -20.12
C ILE A 13 -15.11 -10.09 -19.28
N LEU A 14 -15.33 -11.23 -18.64
CA LEU A 14 -16.34 -11.40 -17.61
C LEU A 14 -15.89 -10.60 -16.39
N PHE A 15 -15.89 -9.28 -16.52
CA PHE A 15 -15.96 -8.43 -15.35
C PHE A 15 -17.30 -8.76 -14.69
N PRO A 16 -17.32 -9.12 -13.40
CA PRO A 16 -18.55 -9.27 -12.64
C PRO A 16 -19.43 -8.05 -12.81
N ASP A 17 -20.73 -8.30 -12.83
CA ASP A 17 -21.74 -7.25 -13.00
C ASP A 17 -21.69 -6.21 -11.86
N LEU A 18 -21.06 -6.56 -10.72
CA LEU A 18 -20.92 -5.72 -9.54
C LEU A 18 -19.45 -5.63 -9.09
N ILE A 19 -18.97 -4.40 -8.92
CA ILE A 19 -17.63 -4.11 -8.37
C ILE A 19 -17.50 -4.61 -6.92
N ASP A 20 -18.62 -4.66 -6.19
CA ASP A 20 -18.69 -5.08 -4.79
C ASP A 20 -18.29 -6.54 -4.57
N ASP A 21 -18.40 -7.41 -5.58
CA ASP A 21 -17.95 -8.81 -5.50
C ASP A 21 -16.41 -8.94 -5.41
N TYR A 22 -15.68 -7.87 -5.78
CA TYR A 22 -14.22 -7.81 -5.66
C TYR A 22 -13.71 -7.04 -4.45
N ILE A 23 -14.59 -6.37 -3.69
CA ILE A 23 -14.20 -5.67 -2.47
C ILE A 23 -14.18 -6.69 -1.32
N THR A 24 -13.02 -7.24 -1.01
CA THR A 24 -12.87 -8.12 0.15
C THR A 24 -12.72 -7.32 1.44
N SER A 25 -13.17 -7.87 2.57
CA SER A 25 -13.01 -7.27 3.90
C SER A 25 -11.56 -7.11 4.36
N GLU A 26 -10.59 -7.60 3.58
CA GLU A 26 -9.16 -7.44 3.82
C GLU A 26 -8.61 -6.13 3.23
N ASN A 27 -9.36 -5.47 2.34
CA ASN A 27 -8.98 -4.17 1.82
C ASN A 27 -9.17 -3.08 2.89
N PRO A 28 -8.19 -2.18 3.12
CA PRO A 28 -8.39 -1.03 3.98
C PRO A 28 -9.62 -0.22 3.53
N GLU A 29 -10.35 0.31 4.50
CA GLU A 29 -11.44 1.26 4.18
C GLU A 29 -10.87 2.42 3.34
N PRO A 30 -11.65 3.02 2.43
CA PRO A 30 -11.19 4.07 1.52
C PRO A 30 -10.44 5.22 2.22
N ASP A 31 -10.82 5.52 3.46
CA ASP A 31 -10.21 6.57 4.29
C ASP A 31 -8.79 6.23 4.79
N TYR A 32 -8.35 4.98 4.67
CA TYR A 32 -7.01 4.52 5.09
C TYR A 32 -6.17 3.97 3.94
N LEU A 33 -6.54 4.30 2.70
CA LEU A 33 -5.71 4.10 1.53
C LEU A 33 -4.42 4.93 1.61
N TYR A 34 -3.43 4.54 0.79
CA TYR A 34 -2.07 5.09 0.85
C TYR A 34 -2.01 6.60 0.59
N ASP A 35 -2.88 7.09 -0.30
CA ASP A 35 -3.00 8.51 -0.66
C ASP A 35 -3.50 9.38 0.50
N LYS A 36 -4.11 8.78 1.52
CA LYS A 36 -4.54 9.48 2.74
C LYS A 36 -3.41 9.68 3.76
N PHE A 37 -2.23 9.11 3.51
CA PHE A 37 -1.03 9.33 4.32
C PHE A 37 -0.19 10.43 3.70
N ILE A 38 -0.14 11.58 4.35
CA ILE A 38 0.53 12.78 3.83
C ILE A 38 2.00 12.77 4.26
N TYR A 39 2.91 12.88 3.31
CA TYR A 39 4.35 12.96 3.58
C TYR A 39 4.74 14.41 3.92
N ASP A 40 5.49 14.58 5.01
CA ASP A 40 6.15 15.82 5.38
C ASP A 40 7.65 15.70 5.10
N GLU A 41 8.12 16.48 4.13
CA GLU A 41 9.53 16.48 3.71
C GLU A 41 10.46 17.12 4.75
N VAL A 42 9.95 18.03 5.59
CA VAL A 42 10.74 18.74 6.60
C VAL A 42 11.14 17.78 7.72
N THR A 43 10.20 16.93 8.15
CA THR A 43 10.42 15.99 9.25
C THR A 43 10.74 14.57 8.78
N ASP A 44 10.71 14.31 7.47
CA ASP A 44 10.82 12.98 6.86
C ASP A 44 9.87 11.97 7.55
N SER A 45 8.59 12.32 7.56
CA SER A 45 7.56 11.55 8.24
C SER A 45 6.26 11.51 7.44
N TYR A 46 5.37 10.59 7.81
CA TYR A 46 4.02 10.55 7.26
C TYR A 46 2.99 10.85 8.34
N CYS A 47 1.99 11.67 8.04
CA CYS A 47 0.82 11.84 8.89
C CYS A 47 -0.31 10.92 8.42
N CYS A 48 -0.86 10.10 9.31
CA CYS A 48 -2.01 9.27 8.98
C CYS A 48 -3.34 10.05 9.12
N PRO A 49 -4.46 9.53 8.58
CA PRO A 49 -5.78 10.16 8.68
C PRO A 49 -6.27 10.40 10.11
N GLN A 50 -5.71 9.68 11.10
CA GLN A 50 -6.00 9.84 12.53
C GLN A 50 -5.07 10.83 13.23
N GLY A 51 -4.29 11.61 12.45
CA GLY A 51 -3.38 12.63 12.96
C GLY A 51 -2.12 12.08 13.66
N GLN A 52 -1.81 10.79 13.51
CA GLN A 52 -0.60 10.21 14.09
C GLN A 52 0.57 10.28 13.11
N THR A 53 1.73 10.68 13.60
CA THR A 53 2.97 10.70 12.81
C THR A 53 3.63 9.34 12.78
N LEU A 54 3.92 8.86 11.56
CA LEU A 54 4.72 7.68 11.25
C LEU A 54 6.14 8.14 10.92
N ASN A 55 7.07 7.79 11.79
CA ASN A 55 8.49 8.14 11.63
C ASN A 55 9.23 7.06 10.86
N TYR A 56 10.39 7.42 10.31
CA TYR A 56 11.32 6.47 9.73
C TYR A 56 11.64 5.34 10.72
N TYR A 57 11.54 4.11 10.24
CA TYR A 57 11.81 2.91 11.02
C TYR A 57 13.07 2.20 10.54
N THR A 58 13.14 1.87 9.25
CA THR A 58 14.28 1.17 8.67
C THR A 58 14.28 1.27 7.16
N THR A 59 15.44 1.02 6.55
CA THR A 59 15.59 0.83 5.11
C THR A 59 15.92 -0.62 4.84
N SER A 60 15.16 -1.23 3.91
CA SER A 60 15.43 -2.57 3.43
C SER A 60 16.01 -2.51 2.01
N MET A 61 16.96 -3.39 1.74
CA MET A 61 17.54 -3.61 0.42
C MET A 61 16.71 -4.69 -0.28
N LYS A 62 16.20 -4.39 -1.47
CA LYS A 62 15.46 -5.34 -2.32
C LYS A 62 16.34 -5.79 -3.48
N ASP A 63 15.90 -6.86 -4.14
CA ASP A 63 16.59 -7.41 -5.30
C ASP A 63 16.83 -6.32 -6.35
N GLY A 64 18.03 -6.32 -6.93
CA GLY A 64 18.45 -5.29 -7.87
C GLY A 64 18.96 -3.99 -7.24
N GLY A 65 19.35 -4.00 -5.97
CA GLY A 65 20.05 -2.87 -5.33
C GLY A 65 19.14 -1.72 -4.89
N ARG A 66 17.82 -1.91 -4.96
CA ARG A 66 16.83 -0.86 -4.68
C ARG A 66 16.58 -0.74 -3.19
N LYS A 67 16.49 0.50 -2.71
CA LYS A 67 16.24 0.81 -1.30
C LYS A 67 14.78 1.18 -1.08
N ILE A 68 14.17 0.58 -0.07
CA ILE A 68 12.82 0.91 0.39
C ILE A 68 12.88 1.38 1.85
N ARG A 69 12.48 2.63 2.09
CA ARG A 69 12.32 3.20 3.42
C ARG A 69 10.97 2.78 3.97
N MET A 70 10.95 2.39 5.23
CA MET A 70 9.75 1.98 5.95
C MET A 70 9.47 2.97 7.07
N TYR A 71 8.21 3.40 7.21
CA TYR A 71 7.75 4.31 8.25
C TYR A 71 6.64 3.64 9.06
N ARG A 72 6.64 3.87 10.37
CA ARG A 72 5.60 3.32 11.27
C ARG A 72 5.45 4.18 12.52
N THR A 73 4.41 3.89 13.30
CA THR A 73 4.21 4.47 14.63
C THR A 73 3.76 3.43 15.64
N ALA A 74 4.20 3.57 16.89
CA ALA A 74 3.73 2.73 17.99
C ALA A 74 2.27 3.06 18.38
N ALA A 75 1.77 4.25 18.03
CA ALA A 75 0.40 4.67 18.30
C ALA A 75 -0.64 3.72 17.67
N CYS A 76 -0.28 3.04 16.58
CA CYS A 76 -1.16 2.04 15.93
C CYS A 76 -1.60 0.92 16.87
N GLN A 77 -0.80 0.56 17.88
CA GLN A 77 -1.13 -0.51 18.84
C GLN A 77 -2.34 -0.19 19.71
N LYS A 78 -2.60 1.11 19.95
CA LYS A 78 -3.71 1.61 20.78
C LYS A 78 -4.75 2.35 19.93
N CYS A 79 -4.65 2.27 18.61
CA CYS A 79 -5.50 3.00 17.69
C CYS A 79 -6.86 2.29 17.55
N SER A 80 -7.94 3.02 17.81
CA SER A 80 -9.33 2.53 17.76
C SER A 80 -9.74 2.02 16.38
N VAL A 81 -9.18 2.60 15.31
CA VAL A 81 -9.48 2.26 13.91
C VAL A 81 -8.44 1.37 13.26
N SER A 82 -7.53 0.77 14.04
CA SER A 82 -6.46 -0.09 13.51
C SER A 82 -6.99 -1.19 12.58
N LYS A 83 -8.11 -1.82 12.95
CA LYS A 83 -8.76 -2.88 12.16
C LYS A 83 -9.28 -2.42 10.79
N LEU A 84 -9.63 -1.14 10.65
CA LEU A 84 -10.07 -0.55 9.37
C LEU A 84 -8.87 -0.10 8.51
N CYS A 85 -7.76 0.21 9.16
CA CYS A 85 -6.56 0.77 8.53
C CYS A 85 -5.57 -0.31 8.05
N THR A 86 -5.46 -1.42 8.78
CA THR A 86 -4.50 -2.49 8.48
C THR A 86 -4.86 -3.81 9.16
N THR A 87 -4.53 -4.92 8.52
CA THR A 87 -4.61 -6.27 9.09
C THR A 87 -3.39 -6.63 9.96
N SER A 88 -2.32 -5.82 9.91
CA SER A 88 -1.09 -6.08 10.66
C SER A 88 -1.27 -5.81 12.15
N PRO A 89 -0.94 -6.77 13.05
CA PRO A 89 -1.01 -6.54 14.49
C PRO A 89 0.01 -5.50 14.95
N ARG A 90 1.06 -5.24 14.16
CA ARG A 90 2.09 -4.23 14.47
C ARG A 90 1.72 -2.83 13.98
N GLY A 91 0.55 -2.67 13.37
CA GLY A 91 0.12 -1.41 12.76
C GLY A 91 0.57 -1.28 11.31
N ARG A 92 0.27 -0.10 10.73
CA ARG A 92 0.49 0.22 9.32
C ARG A 92 1.97 0.56 9.09
N TYR A 93 2.52 -0.01 8.02
CA TYR A 93 3.82 0.35 7.48
C TYR A 93 3.63 1.11 6.18
N ILE A 94 4.28 2.26 6.07
CA ILE A 94 4.40 3.00 4.82
C ILE A 94 5.77 2.70 4.22
N HIS A 95 5.80 2.31 2.95
CA HIS A 95 6.94 1.89 2.17
C HIS A 95 7.15 2.92 1.08
N ARG A 96 8.32 3.55 1.08
CA ARG A 96 8.70 4.56 0.09
C ARG A 96 9.99 4.13 -0.58
N TRP A 97 9.96 3.95 -1.89
CA TRP A 97 11.16 3.71 -2.68
C TRP A 97 12.03 4.97 -2.72
N GLU A 98 13.35 4.81 -2.55
CA GLU A 98 14.29 5.94 -2.68
C GLU A 98 14.57 6.30 -4.15
N ASP A 99 14.29 5.37 -5.08
CA ASP A 99 14.52 5.59 -6.51
C ASP A 99 13.54 6.62 -7.07
N LYS A 100 14.05 7.78 -7.50
CA LYS A 100 13.31 8.79 -8.27
C LYS A 100 13.22 8.49 -9.77
N ARG A 101 13.34 7.23 -10.20
CA ARG A 101 13.37 6.89 -11.64
C ARG A 101 11.96 6.98 -12.24
N TYR A 102 11.63 8.17 -12.75
CA TYR A 102 10.71 8.37 -13.86
C TYR A 102 11.51 8.36 -15.17
#